data_AF-A0AAV4SZ86-F1
#
_entry.id   AF-A0AAV4SZ86-F1
#
_cell.length_a   1.000
_cell.length_b   1.000
_cell.length_c   1.000
_cell.angle_alpha   90.00
_cell.angle_beta   90.00
_cell.angle_gamma   90.00
#
_symmetry.space_group_name_H-M   'P 1'
#
loop_
_entity.id
_entity.type
_entity.pdbx_description
1 polymer ?
#
loop_
_entity_poly.entity_id
_entity_poly.type
_entity_poly.pdbx_seq_one_letter_code
_entity_poly.pdbx_strand_id
1 'polypeptide(L)' 'MLSIGGEDISSATNIVFSNGNLDPWAPWWSVIVEGGAHHLDLREDNPNDPQSVRDARNFELANIRKWLTEYYNKLF' A
#
# COMPACT_ATOMS: atom_id res chain seq x y z
N MET A 1 -20.75 6.95 6.34
CA MET A 1 -20.38 5.52 6.22
C MET A 1 -18.87 5.48 6.43
N LEU A 2 -18.43 4.80 7.50
CA LEU A 2 -17.09 4.69 8.10
C LEU A 2 -16.26 6.00 8.22
N SER A 3 -16.53 6.72 9.31
CA SER A 3 -15.65 7.74 9.89
C SER A 3 -14.50 7.04 10.68
N ILE A 4 -13.23 7.44 10.58
CA ILE A 4 -12.67 8.68 11.15
C ILE A 4 -12.95 10.00 10.43
N GLY A 5 -13.66 9.98 9.31
CA GLY A 5 -14.37 11.17 8.79
C GLY A 5 -13.80 11.70 7.49
N GLY A 6 -12.73 11.09 6.97
CA GLY A 6 -12.41 10.86 5.56
C GLY A 6 -12.33 12.04 4.57
N GLU A 7 -12.71 13.25 4.94
CA GLU A 7 -12.67 14.40 4.02
C GLU A 7 -11.31 15.10 4.03
N ASP A 8 -10.64 15.14 5.19
CA ASP A 8 -9.31 15.74 5.33
C ASP A 8 -8.35 14.80 6.06
N ILE A 9 -7.43 14.22 5.28
CA ILE A 9 -6.32 13.37 5.75
C ILE A 9 -4.97 14.05 5.55
N SER A 10 -4.94 15.37 5.31
CA SER A 10 -3.72 16.11 4.96
C SER A 10 -2.65 16.13 6.06
N SER A 11 -3.05 15.93 7.31
CA SER A 11 -2.12 15.82 8.46
C SER A 11 -1.49 14.43 8.60
N ALA A 12 -2.04 13.41 7.94
CA ALA A 12 -1.50 12.06 7.98
C ALA A 12 -0.24 11.97 7.11
N THR A 13 0.75 11.22 7.58
CA THR A 13 2.00 10.99 6.86
C THR A 13 2.38 9.52 6.94
N ASN A 14 3.24 9.07 6.03
CA ASN A 14 3.79 7.72 6.01
C ASN A 14 2.75 6.59 5.93
N ILE A 15 1.75 6.78 5.07
CA ILE A 15 0.71 5.77 4.78
C ILE A 15 0.72 5.47 3.29
N VAL A 16 0.76 4.18 2.95
CA VAL A 16 0.47 3.67 1.60
C VAL A 16 -0.82 2.86 1.70
N PHE A 17 -1.82 3.25 0.91
CA PHE A 17 -3.01 2.44 0.68
C PHE A 17 -2.78 1.67 -0.63
N SER A 18 -2.93 0.35 -0.58
CA SER A 18 -2.87 -0.56 -1.72
C SER A 18 -4.21 -1.29 -1.82
N ASN A 19 -4.71 -1.48 -3.03
CA ASN A 19 -6.00 -2.15 -3.26
C ASN A 19 -5.94 -3.00 -4.53
N GLY A 20 -6.55 -4.18 -4.48
CA GLY A 20 -6.75 -5.02 -5.65
C GLY A 20 -7.96 -4.56 -6.48
N ASN A 21 -7.83 -4.50 -7.80
CA ASN A 21 -8.96 -4.11 -8.67
C ASN A 21 -10.10 -5.15 -8.73
N LEU A 22 -9.86 -6.39 -8.29
CA LEU A 22 -10.88 -7.43 -8.17
C LEU A 22 -11.51 -7.49 -6.77
N ASP A 23 -11.09 -6.63 -5.85
CA ASP A 23 -11.59 -6.61 -4.48
C ASP A 23 -12.92 -5.82 -4.38
N PRO A 24 -14.04 -6.45 -3.95
CA PRO A 24 -15.29 -5.73 -3.72
C PRO A 24 -15.21 -4.72 -2.56
N TRP A 25 -14.17 -4.80 -1.72
CA TRP A 25 -13.92 -3.85 -0.65
C TRP A 25 -13.06 -2.67 -1.07
N ALA A 26 -12.44 -2.72 -2.25
CA ALA A 26 -11.53 -1.68 -2.70
C ALA A 26 -12.28 -0.37 -2.98
N PRO A 27 -11.90 0.73 -2.32
CA PRO A 27 -12.12 2.02 -2.91
C PRO A 27 -11.20 2.17 -4.13
N TRP A 28 -11.72 2.69 -5.24
CA TRP A 28 -11.02 2.82 -6.53
C TRP A 28 -9.87 3.85 -6.57
N TRP A 29 -9.19 4.10 -5.44
CA TRP A 29 -8.12 5.07 -5.29
C TRP A 29 -6.93 4.47 -4.55
N SER A 30 -5.72 5.00 -4.80
CA SER A 30 -4.39 4.56 -4.30
C SER A 30 -3.71 3.43 -5.11
N VAL A 31 -2.61 2.84 -4.60
CA VAL A 31 -1.77 1.89 -5.35
C VAL A 31 -2.63 0.68 -5.80
N ILE A 32 -2.92 0.60 -7.09
CA ILE A 32 -3.78 -0.45 -7.63
C ILE A 32 -2.94 -1.67 -8.02
N VAL A 33 -3.32 -2.82 -7.46
CA VAL A 33 -2.81 -4.14 -7.82
C VAL A 33 -3.75 -4.74 -8.88
N GLU A 34 -3.38 -4.61 -10.15
CA GLU A 34 -4.11 -5.19 -11.27
C GLU A 34 -4.09 -6.73 -11.21
N GLY A 35 -5.28 -7.33 -11.20
CA GLY A 35 -5.48 -8.76 -10.95
C GLY A 35 -5.43 -9.15 -9.47
N GLY A 36 -5.25 -8.18 -8.57
CA GLY A 36 -5.29 -8.38 -7.13
C GLY A 36 -6.73 -8.49 -6.63
N ALA A 37 -6.98 -9.49 -5.79
CA ALA A 37 -8.15 -9.50 -4.90
C ALA A 37 -7.80 -8.79 -3.58
N HIS A 38 -8.45 -9.15 -2.48
CA HIS A 38 -8.55 -8.37 -1.25
C HIS A 38 -7.26 -7.71 -0.69
N HIS A 39 -6.12 -8.39 -0.70
CA HIS A 39 -4.83 -7.86 -0.23
C HIS A 39 -3.69 -8.77 -0.72
N LEU A 40 -3.60 -8.93 -2.04
CA LEU A 40 -2.66 -9.88 -2.66
C LEU A 40 -1.19 -9.54 -2.35
N ASP A 41 -0.88 -8.26 -2.24
CA ASP A 41 0.40 -7.69 -1.82
C ASP A 41 0.92 -8.26 -0.51
N LEU A 42 0.05 -8.51 0.47
CA LEU A 42 0.41 -9.07 1.79
C LEU A 42 0.69 -10.58 1.80
N ARG A 43 0.34 -11.30 0.72
CA ARG A 43 0.60 -12.76 0.64
C ARG A 43 2.07 -13.05 0.34
N GLU A 44 2.49 -14.28 0.59
CA GLU A 44 3.81 -14.78 0.17
C GLU A 44 3.99 -14.70 -1.35
N ASP A 45 5.25 -14.57 -1.80
CA ASP A 45 5.59 -14.56 -3.23
C ASP A 45 5.15 -15.86 -3.91
N ASN A 46 4.60 -15.74 -5.10
CA ASN A 46 4.23 -16.85 -5.94
C ASN A 46 4.76 -16.66 -7.36
N PRO A 47 5.27 -17.72 -8.03
CA PRO A 47 5.67 -17.62 -9.44
C PRO A 47 4.56 -17.13 -10.38
N ASN A 48 3.28 -17.33 -10.03
CA ASN A 48 2.13 -16.87 -10.80
C ASN A 48 1.63 -15.47 -10.42
N ASP A 49 2.35 -14.76 -9.53
CA ASP A 49 1.97 -13.41 -9.15
C ASP A 49 1.98 -12.47 -10.37
N PRO A 50 0.90 -11.71 -10.60
CA PRO A 50 0.88 -10.67 -11.62
C PRO A 50 2.02 -9.67 -11.41
N GLN A 51 2.57 -9.11 -12.49
CA GLN A 51 3.64 -8.12 -12.37
C GLN A 51 3.23 -6.93 -11.48
N SER A 52 1.95 -6.55 -11.52
CA SER A 52 1.42 -5.44 -10.72
C SER A 52 1.58 -5.64 -9.21
N VAL A 53 1.42 -6.86 -8.66
CA VAL A 53 1.66 -7.07 -7.21
C VAL A 53 3.14 -7.01 -6.87
N ARG A 54 4.02 -7.43 -7.78
CA ARG A 54 5.48 -7.31 -7.58
C ARG A 54 5.90 -5.84 -7.55
N ASP A 55 5.33 -5.03 -8.44
CA ASP A 55 5.60 -3.59 -8.50
C ASP A 55 5.06 -2.86 -7.25
N ALA A 56 3.85 -3.21 -6.79
CA ALA A 56 3.28 -2.70 -5.55
C ALA A 56 4.15 -3.03 -4.33
N ARG A 57 4.57 -4.30 -4.16
CA ARG A 57 5.47 -4.73 -3.08
C ARG A 57 6.80 -3.98 -3.11
N ASN A 58 7.37 -3.74 -4.30
CA ASN A 58 8.60 -2.95 -4.44
C ASN A 58 8.40 -1.49 -4.00
N PHE A 59 7.28 -0.89 -4.38
CA PHE A 59 6.92 0.47 -3.96
C PHE A 59 6.71 0.57 -2.44
N GLU A 60 6.01 -0.39 -1.84
CA GLU A 60 5.80 -0.49 -0.40
C GLU A 60 7.13 -0.62 0.35
N LEU A 61 7.99 -1.55 -0.08
CA LEU A 61 9.32 -1.76 0.51
C LEU A 61 10.19 -0.50 0.41
N ALA A 62 10.15 0.22 -0.71
CA ALA A 62 10.89 1.47 -0.87
C ALA A 62 10.44 2.54 0.14
N ASN A 63 9.13 2.68 0.35
CA ASN A 63 8.58 3.62 1.32
C ASN A 63 8.90 3.22 2.77
N ILE A 64 8.76 1.94 3.13
CA ILE A 64 9.13 1.44 4.45
C ILE A 64 10.60 1.71 4.76
N ARG A 65 11.50 1.42 3.80
CA ARG A 65 12.94 1.70 3.94
C ARG A 65 13.22 3.19 4.11
N LYS A 66 12.54 4.04 3.33
CA LYS A 66 12.64 5.50 3.45
C LYS A 66 12.23 5.95 4.86
N TRP A 67 11.08 5.51 5.37
CA TRP A 67 10.60 5.91 6.70
C TRP A 67 11.53 5.46 7.82
N LEU A 68 12.07 4.24 7.74
CA LEU A 68 13.08 3.77 8.70
C LEU A 68 14.34 4.64 8.65
N THR A 69 14.81 4.97 7.45
CA THR A 69 15.98 5.84 7.26
C THR A 69 15.74 7.23 7.86
N GLU A 70 14.59 7.86 7.56
CA GLU A 70 14.21 9.17 8.11
C GLU A 70 14.08 9.14 9.64
N TYR A 71 13.57 8.05 10.20
CA TYR A 71 13.45 7.87 11.65
C TYR A 71 14.83 7.77 12.32
N TYR A 72 15.71 6.91 11.81
CA TYR A 72 17.04 6.73 12.41
C TYR A 72 17.95 7.95 12.23
N ASN A 73 17.85 8.68 11.10
CA ASN A 73 18.58 9.94 10.91
C ASN A 73 18.14 11.08 11.84
N LYS A 74 16.96 10.97 12.46
CA LYS A 74 16.48 11.95 13.46
C LYS A 74 16.87 11.58 14.89
N LEU A 75 17.11 10.29 15.15
CA LEU A 75 17.44 9.76 16.46
C LEU A 75 18.92 9.87 16.81
N PHE A 76 19.78 9.84 15.78
CA PHE A 76 21.23 9.87 15.88
C PHE A 76 21.77 11.06 15.09
#